data_AF-T1BJD0-F1
#
_entry.id   AF-T1BJD0-F1
#
_cell.length_a   1.000
_cell.length_b   1.000
_cell.length_c   1.000
_cell.angle_alpha   90.00
_cell.angle_beta   90.00
_cell.angle_gamma   90.00
#
_symmetry.space_group_name_H-M   'P 1'
#
loop_
_entity.id
_entity.type
_entity.pdbx_description
1 polymer ?
#
loop_
_entity_poly.entity_id
_entity_poly.type
_entity_poly.pdbx_seq_one_letter_code
_entity_poly.pdbx_strand_id
1 'polypeptide(L)'
;GALGDFASLAPALVYALLFGWLSGLALSQLYKIVPFLTWLERYGKSLGKVKVPRVQDLVVERRARPIFWTYFAGGLLGTIALLAGSAWLLRVAALGTVIATLGIAREIWLVRHPKAEPLPGGQKSA
;
A
#
# COMPACT_ATOMS: atom_id res chain seq x y z
N GLY A 1 -17.91 21.92 -26.97
CA GLY A 1 -18.16 20.82 -27.92
C GLY A 1 -17.56 19.57 -27.33
N ALA A 2 -18.21 18.41 -27.46
CA ALA A 2 -17.90 17.22 -26.66
C ALA A 2 -16.39 16.84 -26.60
N LEU A 3 -15.64 17.05 -27.70
CA LEU A 3 -14.19 16.81 -27.73
C LEU A 3 -13.37 17.78 -26.85
N GLY A 4 -13.80 19.03 -26.73
CA GLY A 4 -13.16 20.03 -25.85
C GLY A 4 -13.40 19.73 -24.36
N ASP A 5 -14.59 19.22 -24.03
CA ASP A 5 -14.91 18.82 -22.66
C ASP A 5 -14.09 17.59 -22.24
N PHE A 6 -13.94 16.59 -23.13
CA PHE A 6 -13.05 15.45 -22.90
C PHE A 6 -11.59 15.83 -22.73
N ALA A 7 -11.08 16.76 -23.55
CA ALA A 7 -9.70 17.23 -23.44
C ALA A 7 -9.42 17.90 -22.09
N SER A 8 -10.41 18.60 -21.52
CA SER A 8 -10.28 19.23 -20.20
C SER A 8 -10.27 18.23 -19.04
N LEU A 9 -10.95 17.08 -19.19
CA LEU A 9 -11.02 16.01 -18.18
C LEU A 9 -9.85 15.03 -18.29
N ALA A 10 -9.20 14.94 -19.45
CA ALA A 10 -8.15 13.96 -19.71
C ALA A 10 -7.04 13.94 -18.64
N PRO A 11 -6.49 15.07 -18.15
CA PRO A 11 -5.46 15.04 -17.12
C PRO A 11 -5.93 14.43 -15.80
N ALA A 12 -7.16 14.76 -15.37
CA ALA A 12 -7.75 14.23 -14.14
C ALA A 12 -8.04 12.73 -14.25
N LEU A 13 -8.52 12.27 -15.41
CA LEU A 13 -8.77 10.86 -15.69
C LEU A 13 -7.47 10.05 -15.73
N VAL A 14 -6.46 10.54 -16.44
CA VAL A 14 -5.13 9.90 -16.49
C VAL A 14 -4.52 9.83 -15.10
N TYR A 15 -4.61 10.91 -14.32
CA TYR A 15 -4.13 10.93 -12.94
C TYR A 15 -4.86 9.91 -12.06
N ALA A 16 -6.20 9.88 -12.12
CA ALA A 16 -7.00 8.93 -11.36
C ALA A 16 -6.68 7.48 -11.73
N LEU A 17 -6.51 7.20 -13.03
CA LEU A 17 -6.16 5.88 -13.54
C LEU A 17 -4.78 5.44 -13.06
N LEU A 18 -3.77 6.32 -13.14
CA LEU A 18 -2.40 5.98 -12.77
C LEU A 18 -2.24 5.92 -11.25
N PHE A 19 -2.49 7.02 -10.55
CA PHE A 19 -2.19 7.13 -9.13
C PHE A 19 -3.30 6.54 -8.23
N GLY A 20 -4.56 6.68 -8.63
CA GLY A 20 -5.67 6.09 -7.87
C GLY A 20 -5.74 4.58 -8.08
N TRP A 21 -5.84 4.15 -9.33
CA TRP A 21 -6.11 2.75 -9.65
C TRP A 21 -4.86 1.90 -9.83
N LEU A 22 -4.03 2.17 -10.82
CA LEU A 22 -2.89 1.30 -11.19
C LEU A 22 -1.87 1.18 -10.05
N SER A 23 -1.40 2.32 -9.53
CA SER A 23 -0.46 2.35 -8.41
C SER A 23 -1.10 1.87 -7.11
N GLY A 24 -2.37 2.19 -6.85
CA GLY A 24 -3.10 1.69 -5.68
C GLY A 24 -3.23 0.16 -5.68
N LEU A 25 -3.56 -0.44 -6.83
CA LEU A 25 -3.57 -1.89 -7.02
C LEU A 25 -2.17 -2.47 -6.88
N ALA A 26 -1.16 -1.88 -7.52
CA ALA A 26 0.22 -2.36 -7.41
C ALA A 26 0.70 -2.38 -5.95
N LEU A 27 0.48 -1.31 -5.18
CA LEU A 27 0.85 -1.23 -3.77
C LEU A 27 0.09 -2.25 -2.92
N SER A 28 -1.21 -2.43 -3.18
CA SER A 28 -2.03 -3.41 -2.47
C SER A 28 -1.56 -4.85 -2.72
N GLN A 29 -1.14 -5.16 -3.95
CA GLN A 29 -0.60 -6.47 -4.29
C GLN A 29 0.80 -6.68 -3.72
N LEU A 30 1.68 -5.67 -3.80
CA LEU A 30 3.00 -5.72 -3.18
C LEU A 30 2.91 -5.99 -1.67
N TYR A 31 1.95 -5.35 -0.99
CA TYR A 31 1.71 -5.57 0.43
C TYR A 31 1.28 -7.01 0.76
N LYS A 32 0.70 -7.76 -0.18
CA LYS A 32 0.35 -9.17 0.01
C LYS A 32 1.45 -10.13 -0.43
N ILE A 33 2.11 -9.83 -1.54
CA ILE A 33 3.14 -10.69 -2.15
C ILE A 33 4.40 -10.72 -1.29
N VAL A 34 4.86 -9.58 -0.77
CA VAL A 34 6.13 -9.54 -0.02
C VAL A 34 6.07 -10.35 1.28
N PRO A 35 5.02 -10.26 2.13
CA PRO A 35 4.89 -11.15 3.29
C PRO A 35 4.82 -12.61 2.90
N PHE A 36 4.12 -12.95 1.82
CA PHE A 36 4.02 -14.32 1.33
C PHE A 36 5.38 -14.89 0.89
N LEU A 37 6.14 -14.14 0.08
CA LEU A 37 7.49 -14.53 -0.32
C LEU A 37 8.42 -14.65 0.88
N THR A 38 8.38 -13.68 1.79
CA THR A 38 9.19 -13.70 3.02
C THR A 38 8.85 -14.92 3.88
N TRP A 39 7.57 -15.28 3.95
CA TRP A 39 7.12 -16.46 4.67
C TRP A 39 7.59 -17.75 3.99
N LEU A 40 7.52 -17.86 2.66
CA LEU A 40 8.03 -19.02 1.91
C LEU A 40 9.55 -19.17 2.05
N GLU A 41 10.31 -18.08 1.98
CA GLU A 41 11.76 -18.07 2.16
C GLU A 41 12.15 -18.59 3.55
N ARG A 42 11.44 -18.19 4.62
CA ARG A 42 11.75 -18.57 6.01
C ARG A 42 11.18 -19.92 6.44
N TYR A 43 9.91 -20.17 6.15
CA TYR A 43 9.14 -21.29 6.68
C TYR A 43 8.89 -22.39 5.64
N GLY A 44 9.23 -22.16 4.36
CA GLY A 44 9.07 -23.11 3.24
C GLY A 44 9.57 -24.52 3.54
N LYS A 45 10.74 -24.64 4.18
CA LYS A 45 11.38 -25.93 4.48
C LYS A 45 10.76 -26.67 5.68
N SER A 46 10.02 -25.95 6.53
CA SER A 46 9.46 -26.46 7.79
C SER A 46 7.94 -26.66 7.72
N LEU A 47 7.33 -26.40 6.56
CA LEU A 47 5.93 -26.67 6.26
C LEU A 47 5.61 -28.15 6.53
N GLY A 48 4.63 -28.41 7.39
CA GLY A 48 4.17 -29.76 7.74
C GLY A 48 4.97 -30.47 8.83
N LYS A 49 6.10 -29.91 9.29
CA LYS A 49 6.92 -30.49 10.37
C LYS A 49 6.71 -29.82 11.72
N VAL A 50 6.43 -28.51 11.72
CA VAL A 50 6.26 -27.69 12.93
C VAL A 50 5.10 -26.72 12.71
N LYS A 51 4.47 -26.25 13.81
CA LYS A 51 3.43 -25.23 13.78
C LYS A 51 4.03 -23.89 13.33
N VAL A 52 3.94 -23.59 12.04
CA VAL A 52 4.46 -22.36 11.43
C VAL A 52 3.45 -21.21 11.61
N PRO A 53 3.92 -19.96 11.84
CA PRO A 53 3.06 -18.79 11.94
C PRO A 53 2.34 -18.55 10.61
N ARG A 54 1.20 -17.86 10.64
CA ARG A 54 0.47 -17.53 9.40
C ARG A 54 1.16 -16.36 8.70
N VAL A 55 1.00 -16.28 7.38
CA VAL A 55 1.49 -15.13 6.58
C VAL A 55 0.91 -13.80 7.09
N GLN A 56 -0.34 -13.83 7.56
CA GLN A 56 -1.04 -12.69 8.14
C GLN A 56 -0.41 -12.20 9.45
N ASP A 57 0.24 -13.09 10.20
CA ASP A 57 0.89 -12.73 11.47
C ASP A 57 2.17 -11.91 11.22
N LEU A 58 2.71 -11.94 10.00
CA LEU A 58 3.88 -11.15 9.62
C LEU A 58 3.53 -9.68 9.34
N VAL A 59 2.26 -9.36 9.11
CA VAL A 59 1.79 -8.01 8.78
C VAL A 59 0.93 -7.42 9.89
N VAL A 60 1.13 -6.14 10.18
CA VAL A 60 0.32 -5.42 11.16
C VAL A 60 -0.73 -4.57 10.44
N GLU A 61 -1.88 -5.18 10.15
CA GLU A 61 -2.96 -4.54 9.38
C GLU A 61 -3.44 -3.23 10.02
N ARG A 62 -3.52 -3.19 11.35
CA ARG A 62 -3.96 -2.00 12.11
C ARG A 62 -3.11 -0.77 11.81
N ARG A 63 -1.83 -0.97 11.51
CA ARG A 63 -0.88 0.11 11.20
C ARG A 63 -0.89 0.48 9.72
N ALA A 64 -1.00 -0.50 8.83
CA ALA A 64 -1.05 -0.25 7.39
C ALA A 64 -2.37 0.41 6.95
N ARG A 65 -3.49 0.11 7.62
CA ARG A 65 -4.82 0.62 7.27
C ARG A 65 -4.88 2.15 7.13
N PRO A 66 -4.50 2.98 8.13
CA PRO A 66 -4.54 4.43 7.97
C PRO A 66 -3.61 4.92 6.85
N ILE A 67 -2.47 4.27 6.62
CA ILE A 67 -1.51 4.65 5.57
C ILE A 67 -2.13 4.46 4.18
N PHE A 68 -2.79 3.31 3.93
CA PHE A 68 -3.50 3.08 2.68
C PHE A 68 -4.66 4.06 2.49
N TRP A 69 -5.41 4.40 3.55
CA TRP A 69 -6.43 5.44 3.47
C TRP A 69 -5.84 6.79 3.07
N THR A 70 -4.70 7.19 3.64
CA THR A 70 -4.00 8.42 3.24
C THR A 70 -3.57 8.37 1.78
N TYR A 71 -3.10 7.21 1.27
CA TYR A 71 -2.75 7.04 -0.13
C TYR A 71 -3.94 7.28 -1.06
N PHE A 72 -5.07 6.59 -0.83
CA PHE A 72 -6.26 6.74 -1.67
C PHE A 72 -6.91 8.11 -1.54
N ALA A 73 -6.90 8.71 -0.34
CA ALA A 73 -7.36 10.08 -0.13
C ALA A 73 -6.49 11.09 -0.90
N GLY A 74 -5.17 10.90 -0.92
CA GLY A 74 -4.25 11.72 -1.70
C GLY A 74 -4.48 11.59 -3.22
N GLY A 75 -4.69 10.37 -3.71
CA GLY A 75 -5.04 10.14 -5.12
C GLY A 75 -6.36 10.82 -5.51
N LEU A 76 -7.39 10.69 -4.68
CA LEU A 76 -8.68 11.37 -4.90
C LEU A 76 -8.54 12.90 -4.86
N LEU A 77 -7.80 13.43 -3.88
CA LEU A 77 -7.54 14.86 -3.75
C LEU A 77 -6.78 15.39 -4.97
N GLY A 78 -5.83 14.63 -5.51
CA GLY A 78 -5.09 14.99 -6.72
C GLY A 78 -5.98 15.05 -7.96
N THR A 79 -6.92 14.10 -8.09
CA THR A 79 -7.95 14.15 -9.15
C THR A 79 -8.83 15.39 -9.00
N ILE A 80 -9.34 15.68 -7.80
CA ILE A 80 -10.15 16.88 -7.53
C ILE A 80 -9.35 18.16 -7.82
N ALA A 81 -8.07 18.19 -7.46
CA ALA A 81 -7.20 19.34 -7.71
C ALA A 81 -7.04 19.64 -9.21
N LEU A 82 -6.92 18.60 -10.03
CA LEU A 82 -6.83 18.74 -11.49
C LEU A 82 -8.16 19.22 -12.08
N LEU A 83 -9.29 18.71 -11.59
CA LEU A 83 -10.62 19.19 -12.00
C LEU A 83 -10.88 20.65 -11.59
N ALA A 84 -10.36 21.07 -10.44
CA ALA A 84 -10.46 22.43 -9.93
C ALA A 84 -9.38 23.38 -10.48
N GLY A 85 -8.41 22.90 -11.27
CA GLY A 85 -7.28 23.68 -11.77
C GLY A 85 -6.36 24.23 -10.68
N SER A 86 -6.34 23.64 -9.47
CA SER A 86 -5.62 24.16 -8.31
C SER A 86 -4.26 23.49 -8.13
N ALA A 87 -3.19 24.21 -8.47
CA ALA A 87 -1.81 23.75 -8.28
C ALA A 87 -1.45 23.52 -6.80
N TRP A 88 -2.05 24.30 -5.88
CA TRP A 88 -1.83 24.13 -4.45
C TRP A 88 -2.39 22.80 -3.94
N LEU A 89 -3.65 22.50 -4.27
CA LEU A 89 -4.27 21.23 -3.88
C LEU A 89 -3.52 20.03 -4.46
N LEU A 90 -3.02 20.16 -5.70
CA LEU A 90 -2.25 19.11 -6.35
C LEU A 90 -0.93 18.83 -5.62
N ARG A 91 -0.24 19.87 -5.13
CA ARG A 91 1.00 19.71 -4.32
C ARG A 91 0.72 19.03 -2.99
N VAL A 92 -0.36 19.43 -2.30
CA VAL A 92 -0.76 18.81 -1.03
C VAL A 92 -1.12 17.34 -1.26
N ALA A 93 -1.87 17.03 -2.31
CA ALA A 93 -2.21 15.67 -2.71
C ALA A 93 -0.95 14.84 -3.00
N ALA A 94 -0.01 15.39 -3.79
CA ALA A 94 1.24 14.72 -4.14
C ALA A 94 2.13 14.46 -2.91
N LEU A 95 2.24 15.40 -1.98
CA LEU A 95 2.97 15.18 -0.73
C LEU A 95 2.30 14.09 0.12
N GLY A 96 0.97 14.11 0.23
CA GLY A 96 0.21 13.09 0.92
C GLY A 96 0.41 11.68 0.36
N THR A 97 0.34 11.53 -0.97
CA THR A 97 0.57 10.24 -1.64
C THR A 97 2.01 9.76 -1.50
N VAL A 98 3.00 10.65 -1.57
CA VAL A 98 4.42 10.29 -1.33
C VAL A 98 4.63 9.80 0.09
N ILE A 99 4.14 10.54 1.10
CA ILE A 99 4.25 10.14 2.51
C ILE A 99 3.58 8.78 2.75
N ALA A 100 2.40 8.57 2.19
CA ALA A 100 1.69 7.30 2.29
C ALA A 100 2.46 6.16 1.62
N THR A 101 3.01 6.39 0.43
CA THR A 101 3.83 5.41 -0.30
C THR A 101 5.07 5.01 0.48
N LEU A 102 5.78 5.98 1.08
CA LEU A 102 6.93 5.71 1.96
C LEU A 102 6.50 4.92 3.22
N GLY A 103 5.32 5.21 3.77
CA GLY A 103 4.74 4.45 4.86
C GLY A 103 4.48 2.98 4.50
N ILE A 104 3.91 2.72 3.32
CA ILE A 104 3.67 1.35 2.82
C ILE A 104 5.01 0.64 2.58
N ALA A 105 5.98 1.31 1.96
CA ALA A 105 7.32 0.76 1.73
C ALA A 105 8.01 0.39 3.05
N ARG A 106 7.84 1.20 4.10
CA ARG A 106 8.35 0.90 5.44
C ARG A 106 7.71 -0.34 6.04
N GLU A 107 6.39 -0.50 5.93
CA GLU A 107 5.71 -1.71 6.43
C GLU A 107 6.22 -2.96 5.70
N ILE A 108 6.38 -2.89 4.38
CA ILE A 108 6.97 -3.98 3.57
C ILE A 108 8.40 -4.30 4.02
N TRP A 109 9.21 -3.28 4.31
CA TRP A 109 10.58 -3.46 4.78
C TRP A 109 10.64 -4.12 6.17
N LEU A 110 9.73 -3.76 7.09
CA LEU A 110 9.64 -4.34 8.42
C LEU A 110 9.25 -5.84 8.38
N VAL A 111 8.41 -6.23 7.43
CA VAL A 111 8.07 -7.65 7.20
C VAL A 111 9.31 -8.44 6.77
N ARG A 112 10.13 -7.86 5.88
CA ARG A 112 11.40 -8.46 5.42
C ARG A 112 12.44 -8.52 6.54
N HIS A 113 12.50 -7.54 7.44
CA HIS A 113 13.49 -7.44 8.53
C HIS A 113 12.82 -7.36 9.92
N PRO A 114 12.17 -8.44 10.39
CA PRO A 114 11.57 -8.45 11.71
C PRO A 114 12.68 -8.37 12.78
N LYS A 115 12.45 -7.53 13.79
CA LYS A 115 13.41 -7.30 14.88
C LYS A 115 13.54 -8.47 15.86
N ALA A 116 12.62 -9.43 15.83
CA ALA A 116 12.63 -10.61 16.68
C ALA A 116 12.07 -11.80 15.92
N GLU A 117 12.78 -12.92 15.98
CA GLU A 117 12.35 -14.21 15.46
C GLU A 117 11.35 -14.80 16.47
N PRO A 118 10.09 -15.10 16.10
CA PRO A 118 9.23 -15.83 17.00
C PRO A 118 9.79 -17.25 17.14
N LEU A 119 10.30 -17.57 18.33
CA LEU A 119 10.74 -18.91 18.68
C LEU A 119 9.60 -19.92 18.42
N PRO A 120 9.88 -21.09 17.82
CA PRO A 120 8.90 -22.16 17.72
C PRO A 120 8.59 -22.66 19.13
N GLY A 121 7.44 -22.25 19.68
CA GLY A 121 6.96 -22.68 21.00
C GLY A 121 6.25 -21.61 21.85
N GLY A 122 6.33 -20.33 21.49
CA GLY A 122 5.77 -19.23 22.30
C GLY A 122 4.31 -18.89 21.99
N GLN A 123 3.39 -19.83 22.20
CA GLN A 123 1.96 -19.51 22.24
C GLN A 123 1.71 -18.50 23.36
N LYS A 124 1.31 -17.27 23.04
CA LYS A 124 0.55 -16.44 23.98
C LYS A 124 -0.90 -16.45 23.53
N SER A 125 -1.64 -17.39 24.12
CA SER A 125 -3.08 -17.29 24.29
C SER A 125 -3.36 -16.04 25.14
N ALA A 126 -4.06 -15.06 24.57
CA ALA A 126 -4.88 -14.08 25.29
C ALA A 126 -5.89 -13.51 24.30
#